data_AF-A0A6G3XQU7-F1
#
_entry.id   AF-A0A6G3XQU7-F1
#
_cell.length_a   1.000
_cell.length_b   1.000
_cell.length_c   1.000
_cell.angle_alpha   90.00
_cell.angle_beta   90.00
_cell.angle_gamma   90.00
#
_symmetry.space_group_name_H-M   'P 1'
#
loop_
_entity.id
_entity.type
_entity.pdbx_description
1 polymer ?
#
loop_
_entity_poly.entity_id
_entity_poly.type
_entity_poly.pdbx_seq_one_letter_code
_entity_poly.pdbx_strand_id
1 'polypeptide(L)'
;WGPEDDMFVLDNQGGWLPSSKLLHIKQDRFFNHYTNPSGPFDAKPVTKPVLWLPQNEIANSPSTPLLLDEGRFAGQMLFGDVTYGGIQRAYLEKVDGEYQGAVFRFTQGLEAGVNRISTGPDGAIYAGGLGAGGN
;
A
#
# COMPACT_ATOMS: atom_id res chain seq x y z
N TRP A 1 10.25 0.54 -2.99
CA TRP A 1 10.25 0.24 -4.43
C TRP A 1 9.41 -1.01 -4.65
N GLY A 2 8.70 -1.06 -5.77
CA GLY A 2 7.92 -2.23 -6.19
C GLY A 2 8.56 -2.92 -7.39
N PRO A 3 7.78 -3.72 -8.13
CA PRO A 3 8.27 -4.37 -9.35
C PRO A 3 8.86 -3.37 -10.34
N GLU A 4 9.86 -3.79 -11.12
CA GLU A 4 10.54 -2.96 -12.12
C GLU A 4 11.21 -1.69 -11.54
N ASP A 5 11.56 -1.69 -10.24
CA ASP A 5 12.06 -0.52 -9.51
C ASP A 5 11.10 0.69 -9.54
N ASP A 6 9.82 0.46 -9.85
CA ASP A 6 8.80 1.50 -9.87
C ASP A 6 8.39 1.94 -8.45
N MET A 7 7.83 3.15 -8.33
CA MET A 7 7.39 3.70 -7.06
C MET A 7 5.92 3.40 -6.77
N PHE A 8 5.65 2.72 -5.66
CA PHE A 8 4.31 2.42 -5.19
C PHE A 8 4.04 3.03 -3.82
N VAL A 9 2.84 3.58 -3.64
CA VAL A 9 2.44 4.28 -2.43
C VAL A 9 1.10 3.76 -1.95
N LEU A 10 0.98 3.53 -0.64
CA LEU A 10 -0.28 3.27 0.02
C LEU A 10 -0.84 4.60 0.53
N ASP A 11 -1.98 4.99 -0.02
CA ASP A 11 -2.71 6.21 0.32
C ASP A 11 -3.82 5.85 1.32
N ASN A 12 -3.74 6.44 2.52
CA ASN A 12 -4.69 6.21 3.60
C ASN A 12 -5.91 7.13 3.45
N GLN A 13 -6.97 6.61 2.81
CA GLN A 13 -8.22 7.30 2.47
C GLN A 13 -8.12 8.66 1.74
N GLY A 14 -6.94 9.16 1.36
CA GLY A 14 -6.76 10.39 0.57
C GLY A 14 -7.72 11.53 0.92
N GLY A 15 -8.31 12.19 -0.09
CA GLY A 15 -9.32 13.23 0.08
C GLY A 15 -10.69 12.72 0.55
N TRP A 16 -10.75 12.09 1.73
CA TRP A 16 -11.97 11.57 2.37
C TRP A 16 -12.68 10.46 1.57
N LEU A 17 -11.90 9.58 0.95
CA LEU A 17 -12.39 8.42 0.22
C LEU A 17 -12.83 7.29 1.17
N PRO A 18 -13.81 6.47 0.78
CA PRO A 18 -14.30 5.37 1.61
C PRO A 18 -13.33 4.18 1.70
N SER A 19 -12.17 4.23 1.04
CA SER A 19 -11.21 3.12 0.95
C SER A 19 -9.80 3.64 0.68
N SER A 20 -8.81 2.99 1.30
CA SER A 20 -7.39 3.20 1.01
C SER A 20 -6.98 2.57 -0.31
N LYS A 21 -5.85 2.99 -0.88
CA LYS A 21 -5.43 2.60 -2.22
C LYS A 21 -3.95 2.26 -2.28
N LEU A 22 -3.59 1.24 -3.04
CA LEU A 22 -2.23 1.09 -3.58
C LEU A 22 -2.15 1.82 -4.92
N LEU A 23 -1.22 2.77 -5.03
CA LEU A 23 -1.01 3.61 -6.20
C LEU A 23 0.33 3.29 -6.84
N HIS A 24 0.35 3.17 -8.17
CA HIS A 24 1.59 3.24 -8.94
C HIS A 24 1.86 4.71 -9.30
N ILE A 25 2.94 5.26 -8.78
CA ILE A 25 3.29 6.66 -8.99
C ILE A 25 4.02 6.82 -10.32
N LYS A 26 3.40 7.59 -11.23
CA LYS A 26 4.05 8.09 -12.45
C LYS A 26 3.95 9.61 -12.47
N GLN A 27 4.95 10.25 -13.07
CA GLN A 27 4.96 11.69 -13.31
C GLN A 27 3.68 12.14 -14.03
N ASP A 28 3.27 13.38 -13.79
CA ASP A 28 2.16 14.03 -14.48
C ASP A 28 0.76 13.41 -14.26
N ARG A 29 0.60 12.54 -13.26
CA ARG A 29 -0.69 11.92 -12.89
C ARG A 29 -1.37 12.61 -11.71
N PHE A 30 -2.69 12.57 -11.70
CA PHE A 30 -3.51 13.07 -10.59
C PHE A 30 -4.00 11.91 -9.72
N PHE A 31 -3.77 12.00 -8.40
CA PHE A 31 -4.05 10.92 -7.43
C PHE A 31 -5.24 11.21 -6.50
N ASN A 32 -6.13 12.11 -6.94
CA ASN A 32 -7.39 12.43 -6.26
C ASN A 32 -7.23 13.15 -4.90
N HIS A 33 -6.24 14.04 -4.80
CA HIS A 33 -6.09 14.97 -3.68
C HIS A 33 -6.16 16.40 -4.21
N TYR A 34 -7.28 17.07 -3.99
CA TYR A 34 -7.49 18.46 -4.41
C TYR A 34 -6.90 19.41 -3.37
N THR A 35 -6.27 20.49 -3.84
CA THR A 35 -5.73 21.54 -2.99
C THR A 35 -6.50 22.84 -3.16
N ASN A 36 -6.34 23.77 -2.21
CA ASN A 36 -6.83 25.15 -2.36
C ASN A 36 -5.67 26.13 -2.09
N PRO A 37 -5.19 26.89 -3.10
CA PRO A 37 -5.67 26.95 -4.49
C PRO A 37 -5.45 25.64 -5.26
N SER A 38 -6.14 25.49 -6.41
CA SER A 38 -6.07 24.27 -7.23
C SER A 38 -4.65 23.92 -7.63
N GLY A 39 -4.31 22.64 -7.48
CA GLY A 39 -3.02 22.09 -7.82
C GLY A 39 -2.81 21.99 -9.34
N PRO A 40 -1.55 21.85 -9.79
CA PRO A 40 -1.22 21.76 -11.22
C PRO A 40 -1.81 20.54 -11.93
N PHE A 41 -2.29 19.53 -11.19
CA PHE A 41 -2.83 18.30 -11.73
C PHE A 41 -4.34 18.12 -11.48
N ASP A 42 -5.00 19.03 -10.77
CA ASP A 42 -6.40 18.87 -10.34
C ASP A 42 -7.39 18.74 -11.51
N ALA A 43 -7.04 19.28 -12.69
CA ALA A 43 -7.85 19.16 -13.91
C ALA A 43 -7.61 17.86 -14.70
N LYS A 44 -6.63 17.04 -14.32
CA LYS A 44 -6.33 15.76 -15.00
C LYS A 44 -7.29 14.66 -14.52
N PRO A 45 -7.57 13.64 -15.35
CA PRO A 45 -8.34 12.49 -14.91
C PRO A 45 -7.72 11.83 -13.67
N VAL A 46 -8.57 11.40 -12.74
CA VAL A 46 -8.13 10.63 -11.57
C VAL A 46 -7.48 9.33 -12.03
N THR A 47 -6.27 9.10 -11.57
CA THR A 47 -5.54 7.86 -11.81
C THR A 47 -6.21 6.73 -11.05
N LYS A 48 -6.56 5.66 -11.77
CA LYS A 48 -7.10 4.45 -11.14
C LYS A 48 -6.05 3.85 -10.20
N PRO A 49 -6.43 3.42 -8.98
CA PRO A 49 -5.51 2.71 -8.12
C PRO A 49 -5.19 1.34 -8.71
N VAL A 50 -4.01 0.82 -8.35
CA VAL A 50 -3.61 -0.55 -8.67
C VAL A 50 -4.49 -1.53 -7.88
N LEU A 51 -4.69 -1.23 -6.58
CA LEU A 51 -5.57 -1.98 -5.70
C LEU A 51 -6.41 -1.00 -4.87
N TRP A 52 -7.71 -1.30 -4.76
CA TRP A 52 -8.53 -0.79 -3.68
C TRP A 52 -8.33 -1.65 -2.44
N LEU A 53 -8.27 -1.03 -1.27
CA LEU A 53 -8.11 -1.67 0.02
C LEU A 53 -9.35 -1.38 0.86
N PRO A 54 -10.38 -2.25 0.81
CA PRO A 54 -11.64 -1.98 1.49
C PRO A 54 -11.47 -1.78 3.00
N GLN A 55 -12.05 -0.69 3.48
CA GLN A 55 -12.02 -0.30 4.89
C GLN A 55 -12.68 -1.39 5.75
N ASN A 56 -12.09 -1.66 6.91
CA ASN A 56 -12.53 -2.66 7.89
C ASN A 56 -12.51 -4.12 7.39
N GLU A 57 -12.09 -4.36 6.15
CA GLU A 57 -11.98 -5.70 5.60
C GLU A 57 -10.53 -6.13 5.41
N ILE A 58 -9.66 -5.21 5.00
CA ILE A 58 -8.24 -5.53 4.74
C ILE A 58 -7.23 -4.46 5.13
N ALA A 59 -7.64 -3.18 5.17
CA ALA A 59 -6.77 -2.08 5.57
C ALA A 59 -7.61 -0.93 6.13
N ASN A 60 -7.07 -0.24 7.14
CA ASN A 60 -7.61 0.99 7.72
C ASN A 60 -6.55 2.09 7.82
N SER A 61 -5.26 1.73 7.92
CA SER A 61 -4.14 2.65 7.98
C SER A 61 -2.90 1.94 7.44
N PRO A 62 -2.86 1.65 6.12
CA PRO A 62 -1.81 0.83 5.53
C PRO A 62 -0.46 1.56 5.54
N SER A 63 0.59 0.86 5.94
CA SER A 63 1.95 1.39 6.02
C SER A 63 2.76 1.14 4.75
N THR A 64 4.02 1.58 4.73
CA THR A 64 4.86 1.52 3.51
C THR A 64 4.95 0.09 2.97
N PRO A 65 4.73 -0.14 1.65
CA PRO A 65 4.81 -1.47 1.09
C PRO A 65 6.27 -1.90 0.89
N LEU A 66 6.50 -3.22 0.96
CA LEU A 66 7.79 -3.90 0.81
C LEU A 66 7.65 -4.95 -0.29
N LEU A 67 8.48 -4.88 -1.34
CA LEU A 67 8.59 -5.96 -2.31
C LEU A 67 9.38 -7.13 -1.70
N LEU A 68 8.92 -8.36 -1.92
CA LEU A 68 9.66 -9.57 -1.58
C LEU A 68 10.50 -10.02 -2.78
N ASP A 69 11.80 -10.14 -2.60
CA ASP A 69 12.71 -10.63 -3.64
C ASP A 69 12.84 -12.15 -3.66
N GLU A 70 12.57 -12.81 -2.53
CA GLU A 70 12.78 -14.24 -2.35
C GLU A 70 11.63 -14.95 -1.59
N GLY A 71 11.70 -16.27 -1.54
CA GLY A 71 10.73 -17.12 -0.86
C GLY A 71 9.44 -17.38 -1.65
N ARG A 72 8.44 -17.98 -0.98
CA ARG A 72 7.19 -18.46 -1.59
C ARG A 72 6.40 -17.37 -2.32
N PHE A 73 6.55 -16.12 -1.88
CA PHE A 73 5.82 -14.97 -2.42
C PHE A 73 6.76 -13.95 -3.09
N ALA A 74 7.93 -14.39 -3.56
CA ALA A 74 8.83 -13.54 -4.35
C ALA A 74 8.07 -12.85 -5.51
N GLY A 75 8.41 -11.60 -5.76
CA GLY A 75 7.74 -10.73 -6.74
C GLY A 75 6.44 -10.09 -6.26
N GLN A 76 5.99 -10.39 -5.03
CA GLN A 76 4.79 -9.79 -4.44
C GLN A 76 5.14 -8.77 -3.38
N MET A 77 4.20 -7.87 -3.09
CA MET A 77 4.38 -6.85 -2.06
C MET A 77 3.71 -7.26 -0.75
N LEU A 78 4.33 -6.91 0.36
CA LEU A 78 3.73 -6.91 1.68
C LEU A 78 3.49 -5.47 2.13
N PHE A 79 2.54 -5.26 3.03
CA PHE A 79 2.40 -3.98 3.74
C PHE A 79 1.79 -4.22 5.11
N GLY A 80 2.25 -3.48 6.11
CA GLY A 80 1.62 -3.49 7.43
C GLY A 80 0.36 -2.63 7.47
N ASP A 81 -0.37 -2.70 8.57
CA ASP A 81 -1.44 -1.74 8.87
C ASP A 81 -1.38 -1.31 10.34
N VAL A 82 -1.55 -0.01 10.57
CA VAL A 82 -1.49 0.60 11.91
C VAL A 82 -2.79 0.40 12.70
N THR A 83 -3.95 0.40 12.04
CA THR A 83 -5.28 0.36 12.70
C THR A 83 -5.99 -0.99 12.48
N TYR A 84 -6.04 -1.49 11.25
CA TYR A 84 -6.57 -2.81 10.94
C TYR A 84 -5.69 -3.91 11.54
N GLY A 85 -4.37 -3.65 11.62
CA GLY A 85 -3.39 -4.54 12.20
C GLY A 85 -2.86 -5.61 11.25
N GLY A 86 -1.77 -6.24 11.66
CA GLY A 86 -1.14 -7.32 10.89
C GLY A 86 -0.34 -6.85 9.68
N ILE A 87 -0.09 -7.80 8.78
CA ILE A 87 0.61 -7.58 7.51
C ILE A 87 -0.22 -8.25 6.42
N GLN A 88 -0.44 -7.53 5.33
CA GLN A 88 -1.24 -7.92 4.18
C GLN A 88 -0.33 -8.14 2.97
N ARG A 89 -0.82 -8.85 1.96
CA ARG A 89 -0.06 -9.20 0.76
C ARG A 89 -0.78 -8.70 -0.50
N ALA A 90 -0.03 -8.14 -1.42
CA ALA A 90 -0.50 -7.67 -2.73
C ALA A 90 0.22 -8.43 -3.84
N TYR A 91 -0.56 -9.04 -4.73
CA TYR A 91 -0.08 -9.58 -6.00
C TYR A 91 -0.42 -8.60 -7.11
N LEU A 92 0.57 -8.20 -7.91
CA LEU A 92 0.42 -7.26 -8.99
C LEU A 92 0.75 -7.93 -10.32
N GLU A 93 0.02 -7.57 -11.37
CA GLU A 93 0.32 -7.90 -12.76
C GLU A 93 0.20 -6.65 -13.63
N LYS A 94 0.85 -6.68 -14.79
CA LYS A 94 0.82 -5.58 -15.76
C LYS A 94 0.00 -6.00 -16.98
N VAL A 95 -1.07 -5.27 -17.25
CA VAL A 95 -1.96 -5.49 -18.40
C VAL A 95 -2.00 -4.20 -19.21
N ASP A 96 -1.65 -4.29 -20.50
CA ASP A 96 -1.57 -3.14 -21.41
C ASP A 96 -0.76 -1.95 -20.86
N GLY A 97 0.32 -2.25 -20.11
CA GLY A 97 1.23 -1.24 -19.56
C GLY A 97 0.79 -0.60 -18.24
N GLU A 98 -0.36 -0.99 -17.69
CA GLU A 98 -0.86 -0.53 -16.39
C GLU A 98 -0.91 -1.69 -15.38
N TYR A 99 -0.64 -1.38 -14.11
CA TYR A 99 -0.70 -2.39 -13.05
C TYR A 99 -2.12 -2.56 -12.53
N GLN A 100 -2.50 -3.81 -12.29
CA GLN A 100 -3.70 -4.24 -11.56
C GLN A 100 -3.32 -5.40 -10.63
N GLY A 101 -4.27 -5.92 -9.86
CA GLY A 101 -4.02 -7.15 -9.13
C GLY A 101 -5.04 -7.48 -8.05
N ALA A 102 -4.57 -8.19 -7.04
CA ALA A 102 -5.38 -8.61 -5.89
C ALA A 102 -4.64 -8.40 -4.56
N VAL A 103 -5.42 -8.11 -3.52
CA VAL A 103 -4.95 -8.00 -2.13
C VAL A 103 -5.46 -9.19 -1.31
N PHE A 104 -4.63 -9.69 -0.41
CA PHE A 104 -4.90 -10.84 0.44
C PHE A 104 -4.57 -10.50 1.89
N ARG A 105 -5.42 -10.96 2.83
CA ARG A 105 -5.02 -11.07 4.23
C ARG A 105 -3.83 -12.02 4.31
N PHE A 106 -2.86 -11.74 5.18
CA PHE A 106 -1.68 -12.59 5.31
C PHE A 106 -1.41 -13.02 6.76
N THR A 107 -0.91 -12.14 7.62
CA THR A 107 -0.81 -12.41 9.06
C THR A 107 -1.57 -11.37 9.87
N GLN A 108 -2.15 -11.81 10.99
CA GLN A 108 -2.97 -11.04 11.90
C GLN A 108 -2.56 -11.37 13.35
N GLY A 109 -3.07 -10.63 14.33
CA GLY A 109 -2.78 -10.89 15.74
C GLY A 109 -1.42 -10.36 16.21
N LEU A 110 -0.80 -9.44 15.46
CA LEU A 110 0.33 -8.67 15.96
C LEU A 110 -0.19 -7.65 16.99
N GLU A 111 0.42 -7.62 18.17
CA GLU A 111 -0.02 -6.78 19.29
C GLU A 111 0.42 -5.31 19.18
N ALA A 112 0.81 -4.88 17.98
CA ALA A 112 1.19 -3.51 17.68
C ALA A 112 0.68 -3.10 16.30
N GLY A 113 0.33 -1.82 16.13
CA GLY A 113 0.08 -1.25 14.80
C GLY A 113 1.38 -1.24 14.00
N VAL A 114 1.38 -1.83 12.80
CA VAL A 114 2.61 -2.05 12.03
C VAL A 114 2.92 -0.84 11.16
N ASN A 115 3.88 -0.01 11.60
CA ASN A 115 4.23 1.24 10.91
C ASN A 115 5.28 1.05 9.80
N ARG A 116 6.13 0.02 9.92
CA ARG A 116 7.16 -0.31 8.93
C ARG A 116 7.45 -1.79 8.96
N ILE A 117 7.72 -2.36 7.79
CA ILE A 117 8.28 -3.70 7.64
C ILE A 117 9.58 -3.66 6.83
N SER A 118 10.45 -4.63 7.08
CA SER A 118 11.68 -4.84 6.30
C SER A 118 12.08 -6.31 6.29
N THR A 119 12.79 -6.73 5.26
CA THR A 119 13.41 -8.06 5.23
C THR A 119 14.72 -8.05 6.02
N GLY A 120 14.91 -9.04 6.88
CA GLY A 120 16.16 -9.33 7.58
C GLY A 120 17.15 -10.11 6.72
N PRO A 121 18.42 -10.24 7.16
CA PRO A 121 19.47 -10.97 6.43
C PRO A 121 19.22 -12.48 6.34
N ASP A 122 18.29 -13.01 7.12
CA ASP A 122 17.85 -14.40 7.15
C ASP A 122 16.54 -14.63 6.37
N GLY A 123 16.06 -13.61 5.64
CA GLY A 123 14.79 -13.65 4.92
C GLY A 123 13.55 -13.46 5.81
N ALA A 124 13.72 -13.26 7.13
CA ALA A 124 12.61 -12.98 8.02
C ALA A 124 12.02 -11.58 7.77
N ILE A 125 10.72 -11.42 8.04
CA ILE A 125 10.08 -10.10 8.00
C ILE A 125 10.11 -9.48 9.40
N TYR A 126 10.80 -8.37 9.53
CA TYR A 126 10.79 -7.56 10.74
C TYR A 126 9.65 -6.56 10.67
N ALA A 127 8.83 -6.53 11.72
CA ALA A 127 7.72 -5.60 11.86
C ALA A 127 8.04 -4.59 12.96
N GLY A 128 8.15 -3.31 12.58
CA GLY A 128 8.17 -2.18 13.49
C GLY A 128 6.75 -1.84 13.91
N GLY A 129 6.53 -1.80 15.23
CA GLY A 129 5.26 -1.42 15.83
C GLY A 129 5.32 -0.02 16.44
N LEU A 130 4.19 0.68 16.47
CA LEU A 130 4.02 1.83 17.37
C LEU A 130 3.73 1.37 18.81
N GLY A 131 4.23 2.13 19.80
CA GLY A 131 4.02 1.86 21.22
C GLY A 131 2.66 2.34 21.77
N ALA A 132 1.79 2.84 20.91
CA ALA A 132 0.41 3.22 21.23
C ALA A 132 -0.56 2.38 20.40
N GLY A 133 -1.82 2.31 20.79
CA GLY A 133 -2.86 1.75 19.92
C GLY A 133 -2.96 2.54 18.61
N GLY A 134 -3.29 1.86 17.51
CA GLY A 134 -3.80 2.54 16.32
C GLY A 134 -5.10 3.28 16.62
N ASN A 135 -5.44 4.28 15.80
CA ASN A 135 -6.71 5.04 15.92
C ASN A 135 -7.93 4.13 15.96
#